data_AF-A0A0D5LKK1-F1
#
_entry.id   AF-A0A0D5LKK1-F1
#
_cell.length_a   1.000
_cell.length_b   1.000
_cell.length_c   1.000
_cell.angle_alpha   90.00
_cell.angle_beta   90.00
_cell.angle_gamma   90.00
#
_symmetry.space_group_name_H-M   'P 1'
#
loop_
_entity.id
_entity.type
_entity.pdbx_description
1 polymer ?
#
loop_
_entity_poly.entity_id
_entity_poly.type
_entity_poly.pdbx_seq_one_letter_code
_entity_poly.pdbx_strand_id
1 'polypeptide(L)'
;MTFDEDDITRFMRYVDKLPNGCWFWTGARSRGKGNRKWYGSFRVKGKVVRAHRFACDAIGGNTLKRGEHRDHTCCFSLCVNPDHLEIVSREENQRRKMARKVGAALPEDLSATTLAGGLFGPGQEAAE
;
A
#
# COMPACT_ATOMS: atom_id res chain seq x y z
N MET A 1 -10.06 8.49 -20.96
CA MET A 1 -11.44 7.99 -20.89
C MET A 1 -12.25 9.07 -20.23
N THR A 2 -13.33 9.53 -20.86
CA THR A 2 -14.30 10.41 -20.19
C THR A 2 -15.27 9.53 -19.42
N PHE A 3 -15.45 9.79 -18.14
CA PHE A 3 -16.42 9.10 -17.28
C PHE A 3 -17.62 10.02 -17.07
N ASP A 4 -18.82 9.46 -17.15
CA ASP A 4 -20.04 10.24 -17.07
C ASP A 4 -20.49 10.32 -15.60
N GLU A 5 -21.24 11.35 -15.22
CA GLU A 5 -21.70 11.56 -13.84
C GLU A 5 -22.57 10.39 -13.32
N ASP A 6 -23.32 9.75 -14.21
CA ASP A 6 -24.10 8.54 -13.93
C ASP A 6 -23.22 7.36 -13.49
N ASP A 7 -22.02 7.22 -14.07
CA ASP A 7 -21.09 6.16 -13.70
C ASP A 7 -20.53 6.40 -12.29
N ILE A 8 -20.25 7.66 -11.93
CA ILE A 8 -19.82 8.04 -10.59
C ILE A 8 -20.95 7.76 -9.58
N THR A 9 -22.18 8.18 -9.90
CA THR A 9 -23.35 7.93 -9.05
C THR A 9 -23.55 6.43 -8.81
N ARG A 10 -23.47 5.61 -9.86
CA ARG A 10 -23.55 4.15 -9.74
C ARG A 10 -22.39 3.55 -8.97
N PHE A 11 -21.18 4.10 -9.11
CA PHE A 11 -20.00 3.66 -8.36
C PHE A 11 -20.19 3.90 -6.86
N MET A 12 -20.68 5.07 -6.47
CA MET A 12 -20.87 5.45 -5.06
C MET A 12 -21.89 4.57 -4.32
N ARG A 13 -22.80 3.87 -5.02
CA ARG A 13 -23.71 2.87 -4.43
C ARG A 13 -22.98 1.66 -3.81
N TYR A 14 -21.73 1.43 -4.18
CA TYR A 14 -20.89 0.33 -3.68
C TYR A 14 -19.81 0.82 -2.70
N VAL A 15 -19.93 2.05 -2.22
CA VAL A 15 -18.96 2.66 -1.31
C VAL A 15 -19.55 2.77 0.08
N ASP A 16 -18.89 2.12 1.04
CA ASP A 16 -19.15 2.28 2.46
C ASP A 16 -18.00 3.10 3.09
N LYS A 17 -18.32 4.22 3.73
CA LYS A 17 -17.29 5.13 4.30
C LYS A 17 -16.99 4.70 5.73
N LEU A 18 -15.76 4.26 5.96
CA LEU A 18 -15.30 3.79 7.27
C LEU A 18 -14.80 4.95 8.14
N PRO A 19 -14.84 4.83 9.49
CA PRO A 19 -14.36 5.87 10.42
C PRO A 19 -12.88 6.25 10.25
N ASN A 20 -12.06 5.36 9.68
CA ASN A 20 -10.64 5.61 9.41
C ASN A 20 -10.39 6.35 8.08
N GLY A 21 -11.43 6.90 7.45
CA GLY A 21 -11.36 7.62 6.18
C GLY A 21 -11.28 6.74 4.94
N CYS A 22 -11.14 5.41 5.08
CA CYS A 22 -11.19 4.52 3.92
C CYS A 22 -12.60 4.42 3.36
N TRP A 23 -12.70 4.34 2.03
CA TRP A 23 -13.94 4.02 1.34
C TRP A 23 -13.91 2.55 0.98
N PHE A 24 -14.60 1.72 1.76
CA PHE A 24 -14.66 0.28 1.56
C PHE A 24 -15.54 -0.06 0.36
N TRP A 25 -14.99 -0.86 -0.56
CA TRP A 25 -15.72 -1.36 -1.71
C TRP A 25 -16.57 -2.58 -1.37
N THR A 26 -17.90 -2.43 -1.45
CA THR A 26 -18.88 -3.50 -1.19
C THR A 26 -19.30 -4.27 -2.45
N GLY A 27 -18.88 -3.81 -3.64
CA GLY A 27 -19.20 -4.44 -4.92
C GLY A 27 -18.37 -5.69 -5.25
N ALA A 28 -18.38 -6.08 -6.53
CA ALA A 28 -17.64 -7.25 -7.00
C ALA A 28 -16.12 -7.13 -6.72
N ARG A 29 -15.48 -8.25 -6.40
CA ARG A 29 -14.05 -8.33 -6.06
C ARG A 29 -13.38 -9.40 -6.91
N SER A 30 -12.14 -9.16 -7.31
CA SER A 30 -11.34 -10.15 -8.04
C SER A 30 -9.87 -10.08 -7.62
N ARG A 31 -9.14 -11.16 -7.83
CA ARG A 31 -7.69 -11.24 -7.61
C ARG A 31 -7.03 -11.92 -8.81
N GLY A 32 -5.82 -11.51 -9.15
CA GLY A 32 -5.03 -12.19 -10.19
C GLY A 32 -4.55 -13.56 -9.72
N LYS A 33 -4.25 -14.47 -10.65
CA LYS A 33 -3.58 -15.74 -10.35
C LYS A 33 -2.29 -15.47 -9.58
N GLY A 34 -2.08 -16.17 -8.45
CA GLY A 34 -0.92 -15.97 -7.57
C GLY A 34 -0.99 -14.74 -6.64
N ASN A 35 -2.01 -13.87 -6.75
CA ASN A 35 -2.20 -12.78 -5.80
C ASN A 35 -3.01 -13.23 -4.58
N ARG A 36 -2.51 -12.87 -3.38
CA ARG A 36 -3.18 -13.09 -2.09
C ARG A 36 -4.22 -12.01 -1.77
N LYS A 37 -4.07 -10.80 -2.33
CA LYS A 37 -4.92 -9.65 -2.05
C LYS A 37 -6.11 -9.58 -3.02
N TRP A 38 -7.27 -9.25 -2.47
CA TRP A 38 -8.47 -8.90 -3.24
C TRP A 38 -8.47 -7.43 -3.62
N TYR A 39 -9.00 -7.14 -4.80
CA TYR A 39 -9.25 -5.77 -5.25
C TYR A 39 -10.68 -5.64 -5.77
N GLY A 40 -11.29 -4.48 -5.56
CA GLY A 40 -12.59 -4.15 -6.13
C GLY A 40 -12.55 -4.17 -7.65
N SER A 41 -13.66 -4.59 -8.25
CA SER A 41 -13.91 -4.62 -9.70
C SER A 41 -15.21 -3.89 -9.98
N PHE A 42 -15.20 -3.05 -11.01
CA PHE A 42 -16.35 -2.25 -11.42
C PHE A 42 -16.55 -2.41 -12.92
N ARG A 43 -17.77 -2.69 -13.36
CA ARG A 43 -18.11 -2.74 -14.79
C ARG A 43 -18.56 -1.34 -15.21
N VAL A 44 -17.93 -0.78 -16.24
CA VAL A 44 -18.22 0.56 -16.80
C VAL A 44 -18.02 0.52 -18.31
N LYS A 45 -18.94 1.11 -19.08
CA LYS A 45 -18.90 1.15 -20.55
C LYS A 45 -18.55 -0.21 -21.20
N GLY A 46 -19.18 -1.28 -20.71
CA GLY A 46 -18.99 -2.65 -21.20
C GLY A 46 -17.68 -3.34 -20.77
N LYS A 47 -16.82 -2.70 -19.99
CA LYS A 47 -15.52 -3.24 -19.56
C LYS A 47 -15.45 -3.36 -18.03
N VAL A 48 -14.73 -4.36 -17.53
CA VAL A 48 -14.43 -4.49 -16.09
C VAL A 48 -13.10 -3.83 -15.79
N VAL A 49 -13.12 -2.83 -14.90
CA VAL A 49 -11.93 -2.11 -14.42
C VAL A 49 -11.73 -2.35 -12.93
N ARG A 50 -10.52 -2.06 -12.42
CA ARG A 50 -10.26 -2.06 -10.97
C ARG A 50 -10.97 -0.87 -10.32
N ALA A 51 -11.71 -1.10 -9.23
CA ALA A 51 -12.52 -0.06 -8.60
C ALA A 51 -11.68 1.13 -8.10
N HIS A 52 -10.53 0.88 -7.46
CA HIS A 52 -9.64 1.96 -7.03
C HIS A 52 -9.07 2.78 -8.21
N ARG A 53 -8.88 2.16 -9.40
CA ARG A 53 -8.43 2.90 -10.59
C ARG A 53 -9.53 3.81 -11.10
N PHE A 54 -10.77 3.31 -11.15
CA PHE A 54 -11.92 4.13 -11.51
C PHE A 54 -12.03 5.34 -10.57
N ALA A 55 -11.97 5.13 -9.25
CA ALA A 55 -12.06 6.23 -8.29
C ALA A 55 -10.94 7.26 -8.45
N CYS A 56 -9.69 6.81 -8.60
CA CYS A 56 -8.55 7.71 -8.82
C CYS A 56 -8.73 8.58 -10.06
N ASP A 57 -9.21 8.00 -11.16
CA ASP A 57 -9.28 8.66 -12.46
C ASP A 57 -10.55 9.52 -12.59
N ALA A 58 -11.71 8.96 -12.23
CA ALA A 58 -13.02 9.59 -12.43
C ALA A 58 -13.40 10.56 -11.30
N ILE A 59 -13.00 10.28 -10.06
CA ILE A 59 -13.36 11.09 -8.89
C ILE A 59 -12.18 11.99 -8.49
N GLY A 60 -10.97 11.42 -8.45
CA GLY A 60 -9.76 12.17 -8.11
C GLY A 60 -9.17 13.00 -9.25
N GLY A 61 -9.64 12.82 -10.49
CA GLY A 61 -9.11 13.53 -11.66
C GLY A 61 -7.68 13.16 -12.05
N ASN A 62 -7.13 12.07 -11.50
CA ASN A 62 -5.73 11.69 -11.69
C ASN A 62 -5.59 10.78 -12.91
N THR A 63 -4.90 11.26 -13.95
CA THR A 63 -4.55 10.42 -15.11
C THR A 63 -3.14 9.87 -14.94
N LEU A 64 -3.02 8.54 -14.94
CA LEU A 64 -1.73 7.86 -14.85
C LEU A 64 -0.93 8.03 -16.14
N LYS A 65 0.28 8.57 -16.03
CA LYS A 65 1.26 8.61 -17.13
C LYS A 65 1.99 7.28 -17.22
N ARG A 66 2.68 7.07 -18.36
CA ARG A 66 3.47 5.85 -18.57
C ARG A 66 4.60 5.76 -17.54
N GLY A 67 4.67 4.63 -16.83
CA GLY A 67 5.70 4.38 -15.81
C GLY A 67 5.27 4.75 -14.38
N GLU A 68 4.10 5.36 -14.22
CA GLU A 68 3.52 5.65 -12.90
C GLU A 68 2.64 4.51 -12.40
N HIS A 69 2.50 4.44 -11.08
CA HIS A 69 1.73 3.46 -10.34
C HIS A 69 0.80 4.17 -9.35
N ARG A 70 -0.35 3.57 -9.03
CA ARG A 70 -1.20 4.00 -7.91
C ARG A 70 -0.78 3.23 -6.66
N ASP A 71 -0.37 3.92 -5.61
CA ASP A 71 -0.07 3.33 -4.30
C ASP A 71 -1.17 3.66 -3.29
N HIS A 72 -1.58 2.66 -2.51
CA HIS A 72 -2.51 2.86 -1.40
C HIS A 72 -1.72 3.34 -0.18
N THR A 73 -1.85 4.62 0.16
CA THR A 73 -1.21 5.19 1.37
C THR A 73 -1.74 4.50 2.63
N CYS A 74 -3.04 4.19 2.65
CA CYS A 74 -3.73 3.43 3.70
C CYS A 74 -3.43 1.92 3.74
N CYS A 75 -2.64 1.38 2.80
CA CYS A 75 -2.30 -0.05 2.69
C CYS A 75 -3.50 -1.03 2.58
N PHE A 76 -4.72 -0.53 2.35
CA PHE A 76 -5.94 -1.33 2.26
C PHE A 76 -6.41 -1.50 0.81
N SER A 77 -6.31 -2.72 0.27
CA SER A 77 -6.53 -2.98 -1.17
C SER A 77 -7.97 -2.86 -1.67
N LEU A 78 -8.94 -2.84 -0.76
CA LEU A 78 -10.36 -2.60 -1.06
C LEU A 78 -10.78 -1.14 -0.79
N CYS A 79 -9.85 -0.27 -0.40
CA CYS A 79 -10.09 1.16 -0.35
C CYS A 79 -10.20 1.75 -1.77
N VAL A 80 -11.24 2.54 -1.99
CA VAL A 80 -11.47 3.30 -3.22
C VAL A 80 -11.54 4.81 -2.98
N ASN A 81 -11.08 5.30 -1.83
CA ASN A 81 -11.01 6.74 -1.57
C ASN A 81 -9.92 7.34 -2.47
N PRO A 82 -10.23 8.29 -3.36
CA PRO A 82 -9.21 8.94 -4.20
C PRO A 82 -8.11 9.61 -3.38
N ASP A 83 -8.41 10.14 -2.20
CA ASP A 83 -7.42 10.80 -1.33
C ASP A 83 -6.41 9.82 -0.72
N HIS A 84 -6.73 8.52 -0.71
CA HIS A 84 -5.85 7.45 -0.26
C HIS A 84 -5.06 6.79 -1.41
N LEU A 85 -5.15 7.34 -2.62
CA LEU A 85 -4.49 6.84 -3.83
C LEU A 85 -3.50 7.88 -4.36
N GLU A 86 -2.22 7.58 -4.18
CA GLU A 86 -1.14 8.45 -4.64
C GLU A 86 -0.57 7.94 -5.97
N ILE A 87 -0.33 8.85 -6.91
CA ILE A 87 0.39 8.56 -8.14
C ILE A 87 1.88 8.67 -7.86
N VAL A 88 2.57 7.54 -7.92
CA VAL A 88 4.00 7.43 -7.62
C VAL A 88 4.75 6.82 -8.79
N SER A 89 6.06 7.05 -8.86
CA SER A 89 6.90 6.35 -9.83
C SER A 89 6.91 4.84 -9.53
N ARG A 90 7.23 4.03 -10.55
CA ARG A 90 7.45 2.58 -10.36
C ARG A 90 8.47 2.29 -9.26
N GLU A 91 9.57 3.05 -9.23
CA GLU A 91 10.67 2.90 -8.28
C GLU A 91 10.19 3.16 -6.85
N GLU A 92 9.48 4.27 -6.64
CA GLU A 92 8.93 4.63 -5.34
C GLU A 92 7.91 3.60 -4.84
N ASN A 93 7.03 3.13 -5.73
CA ASN A 93 6.09 2.06 -5.40
C ASN A 93 6.80 0.77 -4.96
N GLN A 94 7.91 0.39 -5.62
CA GLN A 94 8.70 -0.76 -5.18
C GLN A 94 9.42 -0.51 -3.85
N ARG A 95 10.01 0.68 -3.66
CA ARG A 95 10.69 1.07 -2.42
C ARG A 95 9.73 0.98 -1.23
N ARG A 96 8.54 1.58 -1.33
CA ARG A 96 7.49 1.52 -0.29
C ARG A 96 7.03 0.08 -0.04
N LYS A 97 6.86 -0.73 -1.09
CA LYS A 97 6.48 -2.14 -0.96
C LYS A 97 7.54 -2.95 -0.20
N MET A 98 8.82 -2.70 -0.44
CA MET A 98 9.91 -3.37 0.27
C MET A 98 9.97 -2.92 1.72
N ALA A 99 9.89 -1.62 1.99
CA ALA A 99 9.85 -1.08 3.36
C ALA A 99 8.72 -1.70 4.20
N ARG A 100 7.50 -1.85 3.64
CA ARG A 100 6.36 -2.49 4.32
C ARG A 100 6.58 -3.97 4.63
N LYS A 101 7.40 -4.69 3.84
CA LYS A 101 7.77 -6.08 4.14
C LYS A 101 8.79 -6.17 5.26
N VAL A 102 9.76 -5.25 5.28
CA VAL A 102 10.84 -5.22 6.27
C VAL A 102 10.31 -4.75 7.63
N GLY A 103 9.43 -3.74 7.67
CA GLY A 103 8.81 -3.27 8.91
C GLY A 103 7.82 -4.27 9.56
N ALA A 104 7.40 -5.31 8.84
CA ALA A 104 6.63 -6.42 9.42
C ALA A 104 7.52 -7.50 10.06
N ALA A 105 8.84 -7.35 9.98
CA ALA A 105 9.84 -8.23 10.56
C ALA A 105 10.78 -7.40 11.45
N LEU A 106 10.29 -6.97 12.61
CA LEU A 106 11.16 -6.64 13.73
C LEU A 106 10.80 -7.57 14.90
N PRO A 107 11.76 -8.35 15.45
CA PRO A 107 11.58 -8.95 16.76
C PRO A 107 11.54 -7.85 17.84
N GLU A 108 10.69 -8.06 18.85
CA GLU A 108 10.40 -7.12 19.95
C GLU A 108 11.46 -7.12 21.08
N ASP A 109 12.75 -7.24 20.78
CA ASP A 109 13.77 -7.32 21.83
C ASP A 109 15.02 -6.46 21.58
N LEU A 110 14.80 -5.17 21.35
CA LEU A 110 15.83 -4.17 21.71
C LEU A 110 15.58 -3.66 23.14
N SER A 111 15.65 -4.57 24.11
CA SER A 111 15.80 -4.17 25.52
C SER A 111 17.28 -3.95 25.81
N ALA A 112 17.63 -2.69 26.01
CA ALA A 112 18.74 -2.18 26.81
C ALA A 112 19.82 -3.20 27.26
N THR A 113 21.04 -3.06 26.74
CA THR A 113 22.23 -3.39 27.52
C THR A 113 23.18 -2.20 27.46
N THR A 114 23.04 -1.31 28.44
CA THR A 114 24.17 -0.49 28.91
C THR A 114 24.87 -1.31 29.98
N LEU A 115 26.18 -1.52 29.85
CA LEU A 115 27.23 -1.27 30.87
C LEU A 115 28.49 -2.11 30.61
N ALA A 116 29.58 -1.39 30.33
CA ALA A 116 30.90 -1.45 30.97
C ALA A 116 31.62 -2.79 31.27
N GLY A 117 32.90 -2.82 30.89
CA GLY A 117 33.96 -3.67 31.47
C GLY A 117 34.42 -4.78 30.51
N GLY A 118 35.70 -5.04 30.27
CA GLY A 118 36.92 -4.53 30.86
C GLY A 118 38.13 -5.06 30.08
N LEU A 119 39.29 -4.57 30.48
CA LEU A 119 40.62 -4.72 29.88
C LEU A 119 41.02 -6.18 29.62
N PHE A 120 41.43 -6.50 28.39
CA PHE A 120 42.31 -7.64 28.12
C PHE A 120 43.75 -7.17 28.25
N GLY A 121 44.43 -7.57 29.32
CA GLY A 121 45.89 -7.51 29.42
C GLY A 121 46.50 -8.85 28.95
N PRO A 122 47.60 -8.85 28.18
CA PRO A 122 48.43 -10.03 28.02
C PRO A 122 49.48 -10.06 29.14
N GLY A 123 49.41 -11.09 29.98
CA GLY A 123 50.48 -11.45 30.92
C GLY A 123 51.41 -12.48 30.31
N GLN A 124 52.71 -12.19 30.27
CA GLN A 124 53.80 -12.91 30.95
C GLN A 124 55.15 -12.72 30.22
N GLU A 125 56.09 -12.09 30.93
CA GLU A 125 57.55 -12.19 30.74
C GLU A 125 58.17 -12.91 31.96
N ALA A 126 59.44 -13.30 31.79
CA ALA A 126 60.40 -13.98 32.68
C ALA A 126 60.44 -15.51 32.54
N ALA A 127 61.45 -16.14 31.92
CA ALA A 127 62.90 -16.16 32.19
C ALA A 127 63.27 -16.99 33.43
N GLU A 128 63.78 -18.21 33.19
CA GLU A 128 65.07 -18.73 33.71
C GLU A 128 65.53 -19.90 32.83
#